data_AF-A0A5J4ST07-F1
#
_entry.id   AF-A0A5J4ST07-F1
#
_cell.length_a   1.000
_cell.length_b   1.000
_cell.length_c   1.000
_cell.angle_alpha   90.00
_cell.angle_beta   90.00
_cell.angle_gamma   90.00
#
_symmetry.space_group_name_H-M   'P 1'
#
loop_
_entity.id
_entity.type
_entity.pdbx_description
1 polymer ?
#
loop_
_entity_poly.entity_id
_entity_poly.type
_entity_poly.pdbx_seq_one_letter_code
_entity_poly.pdbx_strand_id
1 'polypeptide(L)'
;MNNETKLDATASITPEILQAVKNLQRRGYVSMLTQHLEEMLDFFIEDICADLSNDWKLEHIQILRSTQKALKPFAVPEWTIDEEGNEV
;
A
#
# COMPACT_ATOMS: atom_id res chain seq x y z
N MET A 1 22.51 25.35 3.58
CA MET A 1 21.48 25.22 4.64
C MET A 1 21.31 23.74 4.88
N ASN A 2 21.89 23.25 5.98
CA ASN A 2 21.90 21.84 6.33
C ASN A 2 20.68 21.59 7.21
N ASN A 3 19.64 20.97 6.67
CA ASN A 3 18.58 20.41 7.50
C ASN A 3 19.00 18.98 7.86
N GLU A 4 19.80 18.90 8.91
CA GLU A 4 20.04 17.70 9.68
C GLU A 4 18.68 17.14 10.12
N THR A 5 18.40 15.90 9.73
CA THR A 5 17.21 15.18 10.17
C THR A 5 17.23 15.15 11.70
N LYS A 6 16.33 15.91 12.34
CA LYS A 6 16.16 15.88 13.79
C LYS A 6 15.87 14.43 14.20
N LEU A 7 16.89 13.80 14.76
CA LEU A 7 16.89 12.43 15.29
C LEU A 7 15.97 12.28 16.51
N ASP A 8 15.39 13.39 16.97
CA ASP A 8 14.58 13.53 18.19
C ASP A 8 13.07 13.63 17.92
N ALA A 9 12.63 13.30 16.70
CA ALA A 9 11.22 12.99 16.47
C ALA A 9 10.92 11.62 17.11
N THR A 10 10.68 11.60 18.41
CA THR A 10 10.08 10.47 19.13
C THR A 10 8.64 10.33 18.63
N ALA A 11 8.47 9.75 17.44
CA ALA A 11 7.20 9.20 17.02
C ALA A 11 6.85 8.13 18.06
N SER A 12 5.85 8.39 18.89
CA SER A 12 5.36 7.41 19.86
C SER A 12 4.72 6.27 19.08
N ILE A 13 5.50 5.23 18.79
CA ILE A 13 5.03 4.03 18.11
C ILE A 13 4.19 3.27 19.12
N THR A 14 2.87 3.38 18.99
CA THR A 14 1.96 2.56 19.80
C THR A 14 2.03 1.10 19.33
N PRO A 15 1.66 0.12 20.19
CA PRO A 15 1.60 -1.28 19.79
C PRO A 15 0.73 -1.53 18.55
N GLU A 16 -0.33 -0.76 18.37
CA GLU A 16 -1.22 -0.82 17.22
C GLU A 16 -0.52 -0.40 15.93
N ILE A 17 0.29 0.67 15.97
CA ILE A 17 1.10 1.12 14.84
C ILE A 17 2.12 0.03 14.48
N LEU A 18 2.78 -0.55 15.49
CA LEU A 18 3.75 -1.62 15.27
C LEU A 18 3.09 -2.87 14.65
N GLN A 19 1.90 -3.23 15.11
CA GLN A 19 1.14 -4.36 14.56
C GLN A 19 0.67 -4.09 13.13
N ALA A 20 0.22 -2.86 12.83
CA ALA A 20 -0.15 -2.46 11.48
C ALA A 20 1.03 -2.55 10.52
N VAL A 21 2.23 -2.09 10.93
CA VAL A 21 3.45 -2.21 10.13
C VAL A 21 3.83 -3.68 9.91
N LYS A 22 3.76 -4.52 10.95
CA LYS A 22 4.02 -5.97 10.82
C LYS A 22 3.04 -6.64 9.85
N ASN A 23 1.76 -6.26 9.88
CA ASN A 23 0.77 -6.78 8.96
C ASN A 23 1.09 -6.36 7.52
N LEU A 24 1.47 -5.09 7.30
CA LEU A 24 1.90 -4.59 5.99
C LEU A 24 3.15 -5.32 5.48
N GLN A 25 4.09 -5.65 6.35
CA GLN A 25 5.29 -6.41 5.99
C GLN A 25 5.06 -7.92 5.87
N ARG A 26 3.83 -8.42 6.08
CA ARG A 26 3.55 -9.85 5.89
C ARG A 26 3.70 -10.19 4.41
N ARG A 27 4.47 -11.25 4.13
CA ARG A 27 4.68 -11.75 2.76
C ARG A 27 3.36 -11.91 2.02
N GLY A 28 3.29 -11.35 0.80
CA GLY A 28 2.13 -11.40 -0.07
C GLY A 28 0.95 -10.49 0.33
N TYR A 29 0.93 -9.90 1.54
CA TYR A 29 -0.20 -9.09 2.00
C TYR A 29 -0.34 -7.78 1.20
N VAL A 30 0.75 -7.03 1.02
CA VAL A 30 0.73 -5.80 0.20
C VAL A 30 0.47 -6.10 -1.26
N SER A 31 0.96 -7.22 -1.79
CA SER A 31 0.68 -7.66 -3.16
C SER A 31 -0.81 -7.94 -3.35
N MET A 32 -1.43 -8.70 -2.44
CA MET A 32 -2.87 -8.97 -2.41
C MET A 32 -3.68 -7.67 -2.31
N LEU A 33 -3.31 -6.75 -1.41
CA LEU A 33 -3.96 -5.45 -1.30
C LEU A 33 -3.83 -4.62 -2.58
N THR A 34 -2.66 -4.64 -3.23
CA THR A 34 -2.43 -3.92 -4.48
C THR A 34 -3.32 -4.48 -5.60
N GLN A 35 -3.42 -5.80 -5.71
CA GLN A 35 -4.30 -6.46 -6.67
C GLN A 35 -5.77 -6.10 -6.43
N HIS A 36 -6.26 -6.15 -5.19
CA HIS A 36 -7.64 -5.75 -4.90
C HIS A 36 -7.91 -4.28 -5.22
N LEU A 37 -6.91 -3.39 -5.03
CA LEU A 37 -7.04 -1.99 -5.44
C LEU A 37 -7.09 -1.85 -6.96
N GLU A 38 -6.38 -2.69 -7.73
CA GLU A 38 -6.50 -2.74 -9.19
C GLU A 38 -7.89 -3.22 -9.62
N GLU A 39 -8.39 -4.31 -9.03
CA GLU A 39 -9.75 -4.82 -9.30
C GLU A 39 -10.84 -3.76 -9.02
N MET A 40 -10.70 -2.98 -7.94
CA MET A 40 -11.61 -1.87 -7.66
C MET A 40 -11.47 -0.73 -8.67
N LEU A 41 -10.25 -0.40 -9.08
CA LEU A 41 -10.01 0.62 -10.11
C LEU A 41 -10.62 0.21 -11.45
N ASP A 42 -10.43 -1.04 -11.85
CA ASP A 42 -10.98 -1.59 -13.07
C ASP A 42 -12.51 -1.60 -13.02
N PHE A 43 -13.12 -1.91 -11.86
CA PHE A 43 -14.58 -1.73 -11.67
C PHE A 43 -15.04 -0.28 -11.91
N PHE A 44 -14.33 0.71 -11.38
CA PHE A 44 -14.69 2.13 -11.58
C PHE A 44 -14.45 2.63 -13.02
N ILE A 45 -13.49 2.04 -13.73
CA ILE A 45 -13.09 2.43 -15.08
C ILE A 45 -13.91 1.71 -16.16
N GLU A 46 -14.16 0.41 -16.00
CA GLU A 46 -14.69 -0.47 -17.06
C GLU A 46 -16.22 -0.52 -17.15
N ASP A 47 -17.00 -0.39 -16.07
CA ASP A 47 -18.45 -0.64 -16.17
C ASP A 47 -19.29 0.38 -15.34
N ILE A 48 -19.82 1.45 -15.95
CA ILE A 48 -21.03 1.55 -16.81
C ILE A 48 -22.37 1.54 -16.02
N CYS A 49 -22.42 1.19 -14.73
CA CYS A 49 -23.68 1.17 -13.96
C CYS A 49 -23.72 2.03 -12.68
N ALA A 50 -22.65 2.76 -12.36
CA ALA A 50 -22.66 3.64 -11.20
C ALA A 50 -23.24 5.03 -11.57
N ASP A 51 -24.45 5.33 -11.08
CA ASP A 51 -25.07 6.67 -11.03
C ASP A 51 -24.25 7.71 -10.22
N LEU A 52 -23.02 7.38 -9.85
CA LEU A 52 -22.08 8.31 -9.25
C LEU A 52 -21.69 9.39 -10.27
N SER A 53 -21.73 10.64 -9.82
CA SER A 53 -21.25 11.76 -10.61
C SER A 53 -19.79 11.55 -10.99
N ASN A 54 -19.40 12.10 -12.15
CA ASN A 54 -18.03 11.98 -12.65
C ASN A 54 -16.99 12.52 -11.66
N ASP A 55 -17.35 13.54 -10.87
CA ASP A 55 -16.47 14.12 -9.85
C ASP A 55 -16.17 13.13 -8.71
N TRP A 56 -17.22 12.44 -8.22
CA TRP A 56 -17.05 11.41 -7.20
C TRP A 56 -16.23 10.23 -7.72
N LYS A 57 -16.46 9.79 -8.96
CA LYS A 57 -15.64 8.73 -9.59
C LYS A 57 -14.17 9.14 -9.67
N LEU A 58 -13.90 10.37 -10.10
CA LEU A 58 -12.54 10.89 -10.21
C LEU A 58 -11.84 10.94 -8.85
N GLU A 59 -12.53 11.41 -7.81
CA GLU A 59 -12.00 11.45 -6.44
C GLU A 59 -11.65 10.03 -5.93
N HIS A 60 -12.52 9.05 -6.13
CA HIS A 60 -12.28 7.67 -5.70
C HIS A 60 -11.08 7.05 -6.43
N ILE A 61 -10.98 7.25 -7.74
CA ILE A 61 -9.83 6.79 -8.54
C ILE A 61 -8.53 7.41 -8.00
N GLN A 62 -8.54 8.71 -7.69
CA GLN A 62 -7.36 9.39 -7.13
C GLN A 62 -6.96 8.83 -5.77
N ILE A 63 -7.93 8.57 -4.88
CA ILE A 63 -7.69 7.97 -3.56
C ILE A 63 -7.09 6.57 -3.70
N LEU A 64 -7.67 5.73 -4.57
CA LEU A 64 -7.20 4.37 -4.80
C LEU A 64 -5.77 4.36 -5.36
N ARG A 65 -5.47 5.21 -6.34
CA ARG A 65 -4.11 5.36 -6.90
C ARG A 65 -3.11 5.88 -5.87
N SER A 66 -3.50 6.84 -5.05
CA SER A 66 -2.67 7.36 -3.95
C SER A 66 -2.36 6.26 -2.94
N THR A 67 -3.36 5.46 -2.58
CA THR A 67 -3.23 4.33 -1.67
C THR A 67 -2.28 3.27 -2.23
N GLN A 68 -2.43 2.87 -3.50
CA GLN A 68 -1.49 1.96 -4.16
C GLN A 68 -0.06 2.48 -4.11
N LYS A 69 0.14 3.78 -4.40
CA LYS A 69 1.47 4.41 -4.36
C LYS A 69 2.06 4.40 -2.95
N ALA A 70 1.25 4.64 -1.92
CA ALA A 70 1.67 4.63 -0.53
C ALA A 70 1.99 3.21 -0.01
N LEU A 71 1.37 2.18 -0.58
CA LEU A 71 1.61 0.79 -0.21
C LEU A 71 2.91 0.21 -0.81
N LYS A 72 3.36 0.71 -1.98
CA LYS A 72 4.57 0.21 -2.67
C LYS A 72 5.81 0.05 -1.78
N PRO A 73 6.18 0.99 -0.89
CA PRO A 73 7.36 0.84 -0.03
C PRO A 73 7.27 -0.29 1.00
N PHE A 74 6.06 -0.77 1.29
CA PHE A 74 5.82 -1.85 2.24
C PHE A 74 5.72 -3.22 1.57
N ALA A 75 5.73 -3.26 0.23
CA ALA A 75 5.74 -4.51 -0.52
C ALA A 75 7.05 -5.24 -0.20
N VAL A 76 6.95 -6.30 0.59
CA VAL A 76 8.06 -7.22 0.78
C VAL A 76 8.19 -8.00 -0.53
N PRO A 77 9.30 -7.86 -1.26
CA PRO A 77 9.53 -8.68 -2.44
C PRO A 77 9.41 -10.15 -2.01
N GLU A 78 8.77 -10.97 -2.83
CA GLU A 78 8.86 -12.41 -2.65
C GLU A 78 10.33 -12.78 -2.87
N TRP A 79 11.12 -12.82 -1.80
CA TRP A 79 12.39 -13.53 -1.86
C TRP A 79 12.05 -14.97 -2.18
N THR A 80 12.43 -15.43 -3.37
CA THR A 80 12.62 -16.86 -3.60
C THR A 80 13.61 -17.29 -2.54
N ILE A 81 13.11 -17.84 -1.45
CA ILE A 81 13.97 -18.56 -0.52
C ILE A 81 14.12 -19.90 -1.24
N ASP A 82 15.33 -20.24 -1.65
CA ASP A 82 15.59 -21.60 -2.14
C ASP A 82 15.24 -22.62 -1.04
N GLU A 83 15.13 -23.91 -1.38
CA GLU A 83 14.77 -24.95 -0.41
C GLU A 83 15.74 -25.03 0.81
N GLU A 84 16.86 -24.30 0.75
CA GLU A 84 17.96 -24.27 1.71
C GLU A 84 17.98 -23.01 2.59
N GLY A 85 17.06 -22.05 2.38
CA GLY A 85 16.89 -20.91 3.28
C GLY A 85 17.70 -19.67 2.91
N ASN A 86 18.32 -19.61 1.74
CA ASN A 86 19.14 -18.47 1.31
C ASN A 86 18.35 -17.47 0.43
N GLU A 87 18.75 -16.20 0.51
CA GLU A 87 18.37 -15.15 -0.45
C GLU A 87 19.02 -15.41 -1.81
N VAL A 88 18.22 -15.50 -2.88
CA VAL A 88 18.67 -15.46 -4.29
C VAL A 88 18.37 -14.13 -4.95
#